data_AF-A0A6G8QEA4-F1
#
_entry.id   AF-A0A6G8QEA4-F1
#
_cell.length_a   1.000
_cell.length_b   1.000
_cell.length_c   1.000
_cell.angle_alpha   90.00
_cell.angle_beta   90.00
_cell.angle_gamma   90.00
#
_symmetry.space_group_name_H-M   'P 1'
#
loop_
_entity.id
_entity.type
_entity.pdbx_description
1 polymer ?
#
loop_
_entity_poly.entity_id
_entity_poly.type
_entity_poly.pdbx_seq_one_letter_code
_entity_poly.pdbx_strand_id
1 'polypeptide(L)'
;MGILVVMEKLRTESFGLEEERVAWEGLAASCAGPIRRAGAFLLVGFVFFVAATTAVVLFYNLFGSSYVEGAGVTVPQGAFYATMLLGLALAVGGYLVWLFKSLRSFRGFRRVLLRGGIDPKRPTSGGLKAYSDEQLLELRSRYERMPVGGLRDRFERTFGFHKGDSFSLGPLSVMPGTFEMGSLRMEWETQGILRSGEPMQPIGWWTEGRRRLLPRKPDEVRKLVYTLRYTDASVRELKRRYGYRTERWYATVPEGKLFDAVRDLETSQRIHVALGRRSLVS
;
A
#
# COMPACT_ATOMS: atom_id res chain seq x y z
N MET A 1 -18.87 -21.44 -43.91
CA MET A 1 -17.46 -21.57 -43.48
C MET A 1 -17.00 -20.23 -42.92
N GLY A 2 -17.10 -19.98 -41.60
CA GLY A 2 -16.75 -18.66 -41.06
C GLY A 2 -16.95 -18.40 -39.56
N ILE A 3 -17.18 -19.44 -38.74
CA ILE A 3 -17.35 -19.29 -37.28
C ILE A 3 -16.26 -20.04 -36.49
N LEU A 4 -15.45 -20.88 -37.16
CA LEU A 4 -14.41 -21.69 -36.51
C LEU A 4 -13.04 -21.00 -36.38
N VAL A 5 -12.84 -19.80 -36.94
CA VAL A 5 -11.49 -19.16 -37.02
C VAL A 5 -11.17 -18.20 -35.86
N VAL A 6 -12.15 -17.85 -35.00
CA VAL A 6 -11.89 -16.95 -33.86
C VAL A 6 -11.60 -17.71 -32.56
N MET A 7 -11.75 -19.03 -32.55
CA MET A 7 -11.64 -19.87 -31.35
C MET A 7 -10.28 -20.57 -31.18
N GLU A 8 -9.22 -20.07 -31.83
CA GLU A 8 -7.93 -20.78 -31.90
C GLU A 8 -6.71 -19.95 -31.40
N LYS A 9 -6.93 -18.84 -30.67
CA LYS A 9 -5.79 -18.05 -30.13
C LYS A 9 -5.95 -17.45 -28.74
N LEU A 10 -6.68 -18.14 -27.88
CA LEU A 10 -6.54 -18.01 -26.43
C LEU A 10 -6.00 -19.32 -25.87
N ARG A 11 -4.80 -19.70 -26.32
CA ARG A 11 -3.98 -20.62 -25.54
C ARG A 11 -3.52 -19.82 -24.33
N THR A 12 -4.35 -19.81 -23.29
CA THR A 12 -4.00 -19.26 -21.99
C THR A 12 -2.78 -20.06 -21.53
N GLU A 13 -1.59 -19.47 -21.61
CA GLU A 13 -0.43 -20.05 -20.95
C GLU A 13 -0.77 -20.06 -19.47
N SER A 14 -0.91 -21.24 -18.89
CA SER A 14 -1.14 -21.39 -17.46
C SER A 14 0.09 -20.83 -16.76
N PHE A 15 -0.03 -19.65 -16.17
CA PHE A 15 1.04 -19.08 -15.37
C PHE A 15 1.47 -20.08 -14.29
N GLY A 16 2.78 -20.19 -14.08
CA GLY A 16 3.27 -20.72 -12.81
C GLY A 16 2.81 -19.83 -11.66
N LEU A 17 2.54 -20.40 -10.48
CA LEU A 17 2.13 -19.64 -9.28
C LEU A 17 3.10 -18.49 -8.94
N GLU A 18 4.40 -18.66 -9.22
CA GLU A 18 5.40 -17.62 -9.00
C GLU A 18 5.35 -16.50 -10.03
N GLU A 19 5.03 -16.79 -11.29
CA GLU A 19 4.88 -15.78 -12.34
C GLU A 19 3.64 -14.91 -12.09
N GLU A 20 2.54 -15.53 -11.68
CA GLU A 20 1.33 -14.81 -11.24
C GLU A 20 1.67 -13.86 -10.07
N ARG A 21 2.39 -14.34 -9.06
CA ARG A 21 2.79 -13.53 -7.89
C ARG A 21 3.70 -12.36 -8.28
N VAL A 22 4.67 -12.59 -9.16
CA VAL A 22 5.56 -11.52 -9.66
C VAL A 22 4.79 -10.50 -10.49
N ALA A 23 3.84 -10.94 -11.31
CA ALA A 23 3.00 -10.05 -12.10
C ALA A 23 2.09 -9.17 -11.21
N TRP A 24 1.48 -9.76 -10.17
CA TRP A 24 0.73 -9.01 -9.17
C TRP A 24 1.59 -8.01 -8.41
N GLU A 25 2.78 -8.44 -7.98
CA GLU A 25 3.74 -7.58 -7.29
C GLU A 25 4.16 -6.38 -8.16
N GLY A 26 4.52 -6.63 -9.42
CA GLY A 26 4.87 -5.58 -10.37
C GLY A 26 3.72 -4.61 -10.63
N LEU A 27 2.48 -5.12 -10.72
CA LEU A 27 1.29 -4.29 -10.87
C LEU A 27 1.07 -3.40 -9.63
N ALA A 28 1.16 -3.97 -8.43
CA ALA A 28 0.98 -3.26 -7.16
C ALA A 28 2.10 -2.23 -6.91
N ALA A 29 3.36 -2.58 -7.20
CA ALA A 29 4.51 -1.69 -7.08
C ALA A 29 4.45 -0.51 -8.06
N SER A 30 3.88 -0.73 -9.25
CA SER A 30 3.63 0.34 -10.22
C SER A 30 2.62 1.37 -9.72
N CYS A 31 1.74 0.98 -8.80
CA CYS A 31 0.74 1.85 -8.18
C CYS A 31 1.29 2.50 -6.91
N ALA A 32 2.27 3.39 -7.01
CA ALA A 32 2.73 4.13 -5.84
C ALA A 32 1.78 5.29 -5.51
N GLY A 33 1.69 5.66 -4.22
CA GLY A 33 0.88 6.78 -3.74
C GLY A 33 1.23 8.09 -4.45
N PRO A 34 0.39 8.58 -5.39
CA PRO A 34 0.76 9.63 -6.32
C PRO A 34 0.94 10.98 -5.65
N ILE A 35 0.10 11.28 -4.65
CA ILE A 35 0.17 12.51 -3.86
C ILE A 35 1.48 12.55 -3.06
N ARG A 36 1.86 11.44 -2.42
CA ARG A 36 3.11 11.37 -1.64
C ARG A 36 4.33 11.54 -2.54
N ARG A 37 4.30 10.98 -3.75
CA ARG A 37 5.38 11.14 -4.73
C ARG A 37 5.45 12.56 -5.26
N ALA A 38 4.32 13.20 -5.57
CA ALA A 38 4.28 14.61 -5.94
C ALA A 38 4.92 15.51 -4.87
N GLY A 39 4.58 15.29 -3.60
CA GLY A 39 5.20 16.01 -2.48
C GLY A 39 6.72 15.80 -2.40
N ALA A 40 7.20 14.57 -2.62
CA ALA A 40 8.64 14.28 -2.64
C ALA A 40 9.38 15.00 -3.80
N PHE A 41 8.80 15.04 -5.00
CA PHE A 41 9.39 15.78 -6.12
C PHE A 41 9.37 17.29 -5.91
N LEU A 42 8.31 17.83 -5.32
CA LEU A 42 8.24 19.24 -4.92
C LEU A 42 9.31 19.58 -3.88
N LEU A 43 9.53 18.71 -2.89
CA LEU A 43 10.60 18.90 -1.91
C LEU A 43 11.99 18.95 -2.59
N VAL A 44 12.25 18.04 -3.53
CA VAL A 44 13.51 18.03 -4.29
C VAL A 44 13.70 19.32 -5.10
N GLY A 45 12.67 19.75 -5.83
CA GLY A 45 12.73 21.01 -6.59
C GLY A 45 12.88 22.23 -5.70
N PHE A 46 12.26 22.23 -4.51
CA PHE A 46 12.42 23.29 -3.52
C PHE A 46 13.83 23.34 -2.94
N VAL A 47 14.41 22.19 -2.56
CA VAL A 47 15.81 22.12 -2.09
C VAL A 47 16.78 22.59 -3.17
N PHE A 48 16.57 22.19 -4.42
CA PHE A 48 17.36 22.68 -5.55
C PHE A 48 17.24 24.19 -5.71
N PHE A 49 16.01 24.73 -5.63
CA PHE A 49 15.78 26.17 -5.70
C PHE A 49 16.56 26.90 -4.61
N VAL A 50 16.45 26.49 -3.34
CA VAL A 50 17.17 27.11 -2.22
C VAL A 50 18.69 27.07 -2.45
N ALA A 51 19.22 25.93 -2.88
CA ALA A 51 20.65 25.79 -3.17
C ALA A 51 21.11 26.68 -4.34
N ALA A 52 20.35 26.70 -5.44
CA ALA A 52 20.65 27.50 -6.62
C ALA A 52 20.57 29.00 -6.34
N THR A 53 19.52 29.46 -5.64
CA THR A 53 19.38 30.86 -5.24
C THR A 53 20.52 31.26 -4.29
N THR A 54 20.88 30.40 -3.33
CA THR A 54 22.02 30.67 -2.44
C THR A 54 23.32 30.80 -3.21
N ALA A 55 23.57 29.90 -4.18
CA ALA A 55 24.75 29.97 -5.04
C ALA A 55 24.77 31.25 -5.88
N VAL A 56 23.63 31.66 -6.43
CA VAL A 56 23.50 32.93 -7.17
C VAL A 56 23.80 34.13 -6.26
N VAL A 57 23.22 34.17 -5.05
CA VAL A 57 23.46 35.25 -4.08
C VAL A 57 24.95 35.33 -3.70
N LEU A 58 25.59 34.19 -3.45
CA LEU A 58 27.03 34.15 -3.15
C LEU A 58 27.86 34.60 -4.35
N PHE A 59 27.50 34.17 -5.57
CA PHE A 59 28.20 34.57 -6.79
C PHE A 59 28.15 36.10 -6.99
N TYR A 60 26.98 36.72 -6.86
CA TYR A 60 26.84 38.17 -7.00
C TYR A 60 27.55 38.94 -5.88
N ASN A 61 27.59 38.41 -4.65
CA ASN A 61 28.36 39.04 -3.57
C ASN A 61 29.88 38.94 -3.75
N LEU A 62 30.38 37.85 -4.33
CA LEU A 62 31.83 37.63 -4.53
C LEU A 62 32.37 38.30 -5.79
N PHE A 63 31.57 38.39 -6.85
CA PHE A 63 32.02 38.81 -8.18
C PHE A 63 31.23 40.00 -8.77
N GLY A 64 30.20 40.50 -8.09
CA GLY A 64 29.42 41.64 -8.56
C GLY A 64 30.16 42.97 -8.42
N SER A 65 30.08 43.82 -9.43
CA SER A 65 30.63 45.18 -9.39
C SER A 65 29.84 46.02 -8.38
N SER A 66 30.45 46.28 -7.23
CA SER A 66 29.89 47.17 -6.21
C SER A 66 30.17 48.62 -6.62
N TYR A 67 29.12 49.44 -6.81
CA TYR A 67 29.28 50.88 -7.08
C TYR A 67 29.64 51.68 -5.81
N VAL A 68 29.53 51.06 -4.62
CA VAL A 68 29.85 51.65 -3.31
C VAL A 68 30.51 50.58 -2.44
N GLU A 69 31.68 50.88 -1.86
CA GLU A 69 32.32 50.00 -0.87
C GLU A 69 31.37 49.77 0.31
N GLY A 70 31.02 48.50 0.56
CA GLY A 70 30.18 48.09 1.70
C GLY A 70 28.67 48.01 1.44
N ALA A 71 28.17 48.36 0.24
CA ALA A 71 26.79 48.10 -0.14
C ALA A 71 26.67 46.70 -0.76
N GLY A 72 25.88 45.81 -0.15
CA GLY A 72 25.62 44.48 -0.70
C GLY A 72 25.03 44.56 -2.12
N VAL A 73 25.53 43.71 -3.02
CA VAL A 73 25.06 43.67 -4.41
C VAL A 73 23.62 43.17 -4.43
N THR A 74 22.68 43.99 -4.91
CA THR A 74 21.28 43.59 -5.08
C THR A 74 21.18 42.53 -6.17
N VAL A 75 20.83 41.30 -5.80
CA VAL A 75 20.64 40.21 -6.76
C VAL A 75 19.53 40.59 -7.76
N PRO A 76 19.77 40.46 -9.08
CA PRO A 76 18.74 40.75 -10.08
C PRO A 76 17.50 39.89 -9.85
N GLN A 77 16.33 40.52 -9.81
CA GLN A 77 15.04 39.82 -9.64
C GLN A 77 14.85 38.70 -10.67
N GLY A 78 15.35 38.90 -11.90
CA GLY A 78 15.34 37.89 -12.96
C GLY A 78 16.09 36.60 -12.59
N ALA A 79 17.21 36.68 -11.87
CA ALA A 79 17.98 35.51 -11.46
C ALA A 79 17.23 34.70 -10.39
N PHE A 80 16.54 35.39 -9.47
CA PHE A 80 15.64 34.75 -8.51
C PHE A 80 14.51 34.00 -9.22
N TYR A 81 13.77 34.66 -10.12
CA TYR A 81 12.69 34.01 -10.87
C TYR A 81 13.19 32.86 -11.75
N ALA A 82 14.38 32.98 -12.35
CA ALA A 82 14.98 31.90 -13.13
C ALA A 82 15.26 30.66 -12.27
N THR A 83 15.91 30.83 -11.09
CA THR A 83 16.16 29.70 -10.18
C THR A 83 14.86 29.08 -9.66
N MET A 84 13.83 29.89 -9.39
CA MET A 84 12.50 29.43 -8.99
C MET A 84 11.85 28.59 -10.10
N LEU A 85 11.85 29.08 -11.35
CA LEU A 85 11.30 28.36 -12.49
C LEU A 85 12.05 27.06 -12.76
N LEU A 86 13.38 27.04 -12.63
CA LEU A 86 14.20 25.83 -12.77
C LEU A 86 13.86 24.79 -11.68
N GLY A 87 13.74 25.21 -10.42
CA GLY A 87 13.35 24.32 -9.32
C GLY A 87 11.95 23.74 -9.53
N LEU A 88 10.99 24.56 -9.96
CA LEU A 88 9.64 24.11 -10.30
C LEU A 88 9.64 23.15 -11.50
N ALA A 89 10.40 23.47 -12.55
CA ALA A 89 10.53 22.62 -13.74
C ALA A 89 11.14 21.25 -13.39
N LEU A 90 12.13 21.21 -12.50
CA LEU A 90 12.71 19.96 -11.99
C LEU A 90 11.69 19.14 -11.21
N ALA A 91 10.92 19.76 -10.32
CA ALA A 91 9.87 19.06 -9.57
C ALA A 91 8.78 18.50 -10.48
N VAL A 92 8.20 19.35 -11.33
CA VAL A 92 7.09 18.97 -12.22
C VAL A 92 7.57 17.99 -13.28
N GLY A 93 8.71 18.26 -13.93
CA GLY A 93 9.31 17.38 -14.93
C GLY A 93 9.66 16.02 -14.36
N GLY A 94 10.31 15.97 -13.19
CA GLY A 94 10.62 14.72 -12.48
C GLY A 94 9.37 13.91 -12.16
N TYR A 95 8.33 14.56 -11.65
CA TYR A 95 7.05 13.91 -11.36
C TYR A 95 6.37 13.37 -12.62
N LEU A 96 6.33 14.13 -13.72
CA LEU A 96 5.73 13.70 -14.99
C LEU A 96 6.46 12.52 -15.61
N VAL A 97 7.80 12.54 -15.63
CA VAL A 97 8.62 11.42 -16.11
C VAL A 97 8.36 10.17 -15.27
N TRP A 98 8.32 10.32 -13.94
CA TRP A 98 8.00 9.23 -13.03
C TRP A 98 6.58 8.67 -13.27
N LEU A 99 5.58 9.55 -13.39
CA LEU A 99 4.19 9.19 -13.63
C LEU A 99 4.04 8.41 -14.95
N PHE A 100 4.68 8.88 -16.01
CA PHE A 100 4.68 8.21 -17.31
C PHE A 100 5.29 6.80 -17.21
N LYS A 101 6.46 6.66 -16.57
CA LYS A 101 7.11 5.35 -16.34
C LYS A 101 6.21 4.43 -15.51
N SER A 102 5.63 4.93 -14.43
CA SER A 102 4.73 4.19 -13.54
C SER A 102 3.49 3.67 -14.29
N LEU A 103 2.83 4.51 -15.10
CA LEU A 103 1.68 4.10 -15.90
C LEU A 103 2.06 3.11 -17.02
N ARG A 104 3.23 3.28 -17.63
CA ARG A 104 3.75 2.33 -18.62
C ARG A 104 3.97 0.95 -18.01
N SER A 105 4.63 0.88 -16.85
CA SER A 105 4.84 -0.37 -16.11
C SER A 105 3.52 -1.00 -15.68
N PHE A 106 2.58 -0.21 -15.15
CA PHE A 106 1.24 -0.69 -14.82
C PHE A 106 0.54 -1.33 -16.03
N ARG A 107 0.56 -0.67 -17.20
CA ARG A 107 0.00 -1.24 -18.44
C ARG A 107 0.72 -2.51 -18.90
N GLY A 108 2.03 -2.61 -18.64
CA GLY A 108 2.83 -3.81 -18.92
C GLY A 108 2.39 -5.00 -18.08
N PHE A 109 2.44 -4.88 -16.76
CA PHE A 109 2.00 -5.95 -15.84
C PHE A 109 0.52 -6.29 -15.99
N ARG A 110 -0.32 -5.30 -16.28
CA ARG A 110 -1.74 -5.52 -16.60
C ARG A 110 -1.90 -6.44 -17.81
N ARG A 111 -1.09 -6.24 -18.87
CA ARG A 111 -1.11 -7.08 -20.06
C ARG A 111 -0.61 -8.49 -19.78
N VAL A 112 0.39 -8.64 -18.91
CA VAL A 112 0.90 -9.95 -18.47
C VAL A 112 -0.22 -10.73 -17.79
N LEU A 113 -0.88 -10.17 -16.76
CA LEU A 113 -1.99 -10.83 -16.06
C LEU A 113 -3.15 -11.20 -17.00
N LEU A 114 -3.53 -10.30 -17.91
CA LEU A 114 -4.58 -10.57 -18.90
C LEU A 114 -4.24 -11.72 -19.84
N ARG A 115 -2.97 -11.89 -20.22
CA ARG A 115 -2.54 -13.01 -21.10
C ARG A 115 -2.71 -14.37 -20.42
N GLY A 116 -2.54 -14.44 -19.12
CA GLY A 116 -2.82 -15.67 -18.35
C GLY A 116 -4.25 -15.77 -17.84
N GLY A 117 -5.19 -15.00 -18.40
CA GLY A 117 -6.62 -15.12 -18.08
C GLY A 117 -7.01 -14.55 -16.72
N ILE A 118 -6.15 -13.80 -16.05
CA ILE A 118 -6.43 -13.16 -14.76
C ILE A 118 -6.89 -11.74 -15.01
N ASP A 119 -8.03 -11.32 -14.42
CA ASP A 119 -8.48 -9.93 -14.49
C ASP A 119 -7.73 -9.05 -13.47
N PRO A 120 -6.81 -8.17 -13.91
CA PRO A 120 -6.03 -7.32 -13.01
C PRO A 120 -6.88 -6.27 -12.28
N LYS A 121 -8.12 -6.00 -12.74
CA LYS A 121 -9.05 -5.09 -12.06
C LYS A 121 -9.86 -5.80 -10.97
N ARG A 122 -9.89 -7.14 -10.99
CA ARG A 122 -10.70 -8.00 -10.13
C ARG A 122 -9.82 -9.13 -9.56
N PRO A 123 -8.91 -8.80 -8.62
CA PRO A 123 -7.91 -9.74 -8.14
C PRO A 123 -8.46 -10.97 -7.42
N THR A 124 -9.73 -10.95 -7.04
CA THR A 124 -10.42 -12.03 -6.32
C THR A 124 -11.31 -12.89 -7.24
N SER A 125 -11.30 -12.65 -8.56
CA SER A 125 -12.10 -13.43 -9.52
C SER A 125 -11.73 -14.91 -9.56
N GLY A 126 -10.49 -15.26 -9.20
CA GLY A 126 -10.00 -16.63 -9.07
C GLY A 126 -9.83 -17.09 -7.62
N GLY A 127 -10.57 -16.47 -6.68
CA GLY A 127 -10.45 -16.71 -5.23
C GLY A 127 -9.41 -15.82 -4.55
N LEU A 128 -9.12 -16.10 -3.28
CA LEU A 128 -8.19 -15.35 -2.43
C LEU A 128 -6.77 -15.93 -2.43
N LYS A 129 -6.49 -16.96 -3.25
CA LYS A 129 -5.19 -17.66 -3.32
C LYS A 129 -3.98 -16.76 -3.59
N ALA A 130 -4.19 -15.63 -4.29
CA ALA A 130 -3.11 -14.69 -4.61
C ALA A 130 -2.66 -13.89 -3.37
N TYR A 131 -3.49 -13.83 -2.32
CA TYR A 131 -3.22 -13.11 -1.09
C TYR A 131 -2.64 -14.04 -0.03
N SER A 132 -1.59 -13.56 0.65
CA SER A 132 -1.11 -14.23 1.86
C SER A 132 -2.08 -14.03 3.01
N ASP A 133 -2.08 -14.95 3.96
CA ASP A 133 -2.94 -14.91 5.14
C ASP A 133 -2.73 -13.61 5.94
N GLU A 134 -1.47 -13.19 6.10
CA GLU A 134 -1.13 -11.95 6.80
C GLU A 134 -1.72 -10.72 6.10
N GLN A 135 -1.69 -10.71 4.76
CA GLN A 135 -2.28 -9.63 3.98
C GLN A 135 -3.81 -9.61 4.13
N LEU A 136 -4.47 -10.78 4.11
CA LEU A 136 -5.92 -10.87 4.30
C LEU A 136 -6.33 -10.41 5.70
N LEU A 137 -5.63 -10.84 6.74
CA LEU A 137 -5.86 -10.39 8.13
C LEU A 137 -5.65 -8.88 8.27
N GLU A 138 -4.65 -8.29 7.60
CA GLU A 138 -4.47 -6.83 7.56
C GLU A 138 -5.63 -6.11 6.90
N LEU A 139 -6.07 -6.59 5.74
CA LEU A 139 -7.19 -6.02 4.99
C LEU A 139 -8.49 -6.14 5.79
N ARG A 140 -8.71 -7.28 6.45
CA ARG A 140 -9.87 -7.54 7.30
C ARG A 140 -9.88 -6.68 8.56
N SER A 141 -8.73 -6.51 9.21
CA SER A 141 -8.54 -5.60 10.35
C SER A 141 -8.77 -4.13 9.96
N ARG A 142 -8.46 -3.76 8.71
CA ARG A 142 -8.80 -2.44 8.17
C ARG A 142 -10.31 -2.30 7.95
N TYR A 143 -10.96 -3.32 7.40
CA TYR A 143 -12.41 -3.33 7.20
C TYR A 143 -13.20 -3.11 8.49
N GLU A 144 -12.80 -3.76 9.61
CA GLU A 144 -13.46 -3.55 10.93
C GLU A 144 -13.53 -2.07 11.32
N ARG A 145 -12.42 -1.37 11.12
CA ARG A 145 -12.25 0.02 11.54
C ARG A 145 -12.84 1.03 10.56
N MET A 146 -13.34 0.57 9.40
CA MET A 146 -13.95 1.46 8.44
C MET A 146 -15.38 1.84 8.85
N PRO A 147 -15.72 3.13 8.78
CA PRO A 147 -17.12 3.55 8.92
C PRO A 147 -17.95 2.90 7.81
N VAL A 148 -19.26 2.76 8.06
CA VAL A 148 -20.20 2.30 7.04
C VAL A 148 -20.19 3.29 5.87
N GLY A 149 -20.18 2.78 4.64
CA GLY A 149 -20.18 3.57 3.41
C GLY A 149 -19.49 2.86 2.25
N GLY A 150 -19.43 3.52 1.10
CA GLY A 150 -19.04 2.88 -0.16
C GLY A 150 -17.63 2.25 -0.20
N LEU A 151 -16.71 2.67 0.67
CA LEU A 151 -15.40 2.00 0.80
C LEU A 151 -15.52 0.66 1.53
N ARG A 152 -16.34 0.59 2.57
CA ARG A 152 -16.62 -0.65 3.30
C ARG A 152 -17.31 -1.64 2.38
N ASP A 153 -18.34 -1.20 1.66
CA ASP A 153 -19.07 -2.02 0.68
C ASP A 153 -18.14 -2.57 -0.41
N ARG A 154 -17.14 -1.79 -0.83
CA ARG A 154 -16.12 -2.25 -1.77
C ARG A 154 -15.30 -3.41 -1.19
N PHE A 155 -14.90 -3.35 0.09
CA PHE A 155 -14.19 -4.45 0.74
C PHE A 155 -15.06 -5.70 0.83
N GLU A 156 -16.34 -5.56 1.17
CA GLU A 156 -17.27 -6.70 1.19
C GLU A 156 -17.42 -7.34 -0.18
N ARG A 157 -17.58 -6.53 -1.24
CA ARG A 157 -17.70 -7.03 -2.61
C ARG A 157 -16.41 -7.63 -3.17
N THR A 158 -15.26 -7.05 -2.83
CA THR A 158 -13.97 -7.51 -3.34
C THR A 158 -13.49 -8.76 -2.61
N PHE A 159 -13.59 -8.79 -1.28
CA PHE A 159 -12.99 -9.84 -0.47
C PHE A 159 -13.99 -10.78 0.18
N GLY A 160 -15.30 -10.50 0.10
CA GLY A 160 -16.33 -11.29 0.80
C GLY A 160 -16.40 -11.02 2.31
N PHE A 161 -15.71 -9.99 2.81
CA PHE A 161 -15.76 -9.64 4.24
C PHE A 161 -17.17 -9.23 4.68
N HIS A 162 -17.55 -9.56 5.90
CA HIS A 162 -18.79 -9.08 6.51
C HIS A 162 -18.64 -8.93 8.04
N LYS A 163 -19.52 -8.13 8.65
CA LYS A 163 -19.44 -7.81 10.08
C LYS A 163 -19.57 -9.00 11.03
N GLY A 164 -20.27 -10.04 10.59
CA GLY A 164 -20.59 -11.21 11.41
C GLY A 164 -19.78 -12.45 11.09
N ASP A 165 -18.67 -12.32 10.37
CA ASP A 165 -17.79 -13.46 10.08
C ASP A 165 -17.06 -13.93 11.35
N SER A 166 -16.43 -15.09 11.29
CA SER A 166 -15.73 -15.69 12.44
C SER A 166 -14.58 -14.81 12.98
N PHE A 167 -14.13 -13.83 12.19
CA PHE A 167 -13.10 -12.84 12.55
C PHE A 167 -13.64 -11.75 13.49
N SER A 168 -14.96 -11.51 13.49
CA SER A 168 -15.63 -10.51 14.35
C SER A 168 -15.48 -10.77 15.86
N LEU A 169 -15.16 -12.02 16.24
CA LEU A 169 -14.78 -12.40 17.61
C LEU A 169 -13.49 -11.71 18.09
N GLY A 170 -12.73 -11.15 17.14
CA GLY A 170 -11.56 -10.31 17.29
C GLY A 170 -10.40 -10.84 16.43
N PRO A 171 -9.47 -9.98 15.95
CA PRO A 171 -8.21 -10.42 15.34
C PRO A 171 -7.40 -11.40 16.21
N LEU A 172 -7.74 -11.46 17.50
CA LEU A 172 -7.24 -12.38 18.51
C LEU A 172 -7.52 -13.86 18.21
N SER A 173 -8.56 -14.20 17.44
CA SER A 173 -8.97 -15.59 17.27
C SER A 173 -8.27 -16.32 16.13
N VAL A 174 -7.57 -15.61 15.22
CA VAL A 174 -7.06 -16.24 13.99
C VAL A 174 -5.62 -15.85 13.69
N MET A 175 -4.80 -16.87 13.41
CA MET A 175 -3.40 -16.71 13.02
C MET A 175 -3.14 -17.21 11.58
N PRO A 176 -2.17 -16.62 10.86
CA PRO A 176 -1.73 -17.16 9.57
C PRO A 176 -1.37 -18.65 9.64
N GLY A 177 -1.72 -19.42 8.62
CA GLY A 177 -1.37 -20.84 8.51
C GLY A 177 -2.10 -21.79 9.46
N THR A 178 -3.12 -21.31 10.17
CA THR A 178 -3.96 -22.13 11.07
C THR A 178 -5.23 -22.63 10.38
N PHE A 179 -5.89 -23.62 10.99
CA PHE A 179 -7.16 -24.14 10.50
C PHE A 179 -8.24 -23.06 10.48
N GLU A 180 -8.29 -22.22 11.52
CA GLU A 180 -9.22 -21.10 11.68
C GLU A 180 -9.08 -20.08 10.54
N MET A 181 -7.84 -19.83 10.10
CA MET A 181 -7.57 -18.99 8.94
C MET A 181 -8.03 -19.63 7.63
N GLY A 182 -7.87 -20.95 7.51
CA GLY A 182 -8.41 -21.74 6.39
C GLY A 182 -9.93 -21.64 6.31
N SER A 183 -10.63 -21.81 7.43
CA SER A 183 -12.09 -21.66 7.49
C SER A 183 -12.53 -20.25 7.16
N LEU A 184 -11.83 -19.22 7.65
CA LEU A 184 -12.15 -17.82 7.32
C LEU A 184 -11.96 -17.52 5.84
N ARG A 185 -10.85 -17.99 5.23
CA ARG A 185 -10.63 -17.82 3.79
C ARG A 185 -11.79 -18.45 3.00
N MET A 186 -12.21 -19.65 3.38
CA MET A 186 -13.33 -20.33 2.72
C MET A 186 -14.65 -19.58 2.90
N GLU A 187 -14.92 -19.06 4.11
CA GLU A 187 -16.10 -18.23 4.40
C GLU A 187 -16.14 -16.99 3.49
N TRP A 188 -15.02 -16.27 3.40
CA TRP A 188 -14.87 -15.09 2.55
C TRP A 188 -14.96 -15.40 1.06
N GLU A 189 -14.34 -16.48 0.58
CA GLU A 189 -14.46 -16.91 -0.81
C GLU A 189 -15.89 -17.28 -1.16
N THR A 190 -16.58 -17.99 -0.27
CA THR A 190 -17.99 -18.37 -0.44
C THR A 190 -18.87 -17.12 -0.55
N GLN A 191 -18.69 -16.13 0.34
CA GLN A 191 -19.41 -14.87 0.26
C GLN A 191 -19.07 -14.07 -1.01
N GLY A 192 -17.82 -14.08 -1.44
CA GLY A 192 -17.41 -13.49 -2.72
C GLY A 192 -18.14 -14.11 -3.90
N ILE A 193 -18.33 -15.43 -3.90
CA ILE A 193 -19.08 -16.16 -4.94
C ILE A 193 -20.56 -15.79 -4.89
N LEU A 194 -21.18 -15.78 -3.71
CA LEU A 194 -22.59 -15.42 -3.55
C LEU A 194 -22.89 -14.00 -4.05
N ARG A 195 -21.92 -13.09 -3.95
CA ARG A 195 -22.02 -11.70 -4.41
C ARG A 195 -21.41 -11.45 -5.79
N SER A 196 -21.01 -12.50 -6.51
CA SER A 196 -20.34 -12.39 -7.82
C SER A 196 -21.19 -11.74 -8.92
N GLY A 197 -22.52 -11.78 -8.78
CA GLY A 197 -23.47 -11.11 -9.67
C GLY A 197 -23.55 -9.58 -9.49
N GLU A 198 -23.00 -9.03 -8.40
CA GLU A 198 -23.00 -7.59 -8.18
C GLU A 198 -21.88 -6.90 -8.98
N PRO A 199 -22.12 -5.66 -9.49
CA PRO A 199 -21.10 -4.92 -10.20
C PRO A 199 -19.94 -4.55 -9.27
N MET A 200 -18.83 -5.29 -9.39
CA MET A 200 -17.60 -4.99 -8.66
C MET A 200 -16.88 -3.77 -9.24
N GLN A 201 -16.59 -2.79 -8.39
CA GLN A 201 -15.85 -1.60 -8.80
C GLN A 201 -14.39 -1.97 -9.12
N PRO A 202 -13.87 -1.61 -10.30
CA PRO A 202 -12.54 -2.03 -10.72
C PRO A 202 -11.45 -1.38 -9.87
N ILE A 203 -10.43 -2.17 -9.53
CA ILE A 203 -9.21 -1.67 -8.88
C ILE A 203 -8.28 -1.12 -9.97
N GLY A 204 -8.28 0.20 -10.11
CA GLY A 204 -7.37 0.92 -11.00
C GLY A 204 -6.11 1.40 -10.29
N TRP A 205 -5.17 1.94 -11.07
CA TRP A 205 -3.90 2.50 -10.60
C TRP A 205 -4.06 3.48 -9.42
N TRP A 206 -5.05 4.37 -9.53
CA TRP A 206 -5.35 5.36 -8.49
C TRP A 206 -5.89 4.75 -7.20
N THR A 207 -6.82 3.78 -7.35
CA THR A 207 -7.41 3.07 -6.21
C THR A 207 -6.31 2.31 -5.47
N GLU A 208 -5.46 1.58 -6.19
CA GLU A 208 -4.38 0.82 -5.57
C GLU A 208 -3.36 1.73 -4.88
N GLY A 209 -2.94 2.81 -5.55
CA GLY A 209 -1.96 3.75 -4.97
C GLY A 209 -2.41 4.38 -3.65
N ARG A 210 -3.72 4.47 -3.42
CA ARG A 210 -4.29 4.99 -2.16
C ARG A 210 -4.64 3.90 -1.15
N ARG A 211 -5.12 2.74 -1.61
CA ARG A 211 -5.82 1.77 -0.76
C ARG A 211 -5.09 0.44 -0.60
N ARG A 212 -4.05 0.16 -1.39
CA ARG A 212 -3.19 -1.02 -1.26
C ARG A 212 -3.99 -2.33 -1.17
N LEU A 213 -4.87 -2.55 -2.13
CA LEU A 213 -5.80 -3.68 -2.21
C LEU A 213 -5.26 -4.86 -3.01
N LEU A 214 -4.34 -4.64 -3.95
CA LEU A 214 -3.83 -5.70 -4.81
C LEU A 214 -2.96 -6.72 -4.06
N PRO A 215 -2.90 -7.98 -4.53
CA PRO A 215 -2.00 -8.98 -3.98
C PRO A 215 -0.55 -8.53 -4.06
N ARG A 216 0.24 -8.89 -3.06
CA ARG A 216 1.69 -8.64 -3.03
C ARG A 216 2.41 -9.94 -2.80
N LYS A 217 3.59 -10.09 -3.42
CA LYS A 217 4.45 -11.24 -3.15
C LYS A 217 4.83 -11.21 -1.66
N PRO A 218 4.55 -12.27 -0.89
CA PRO A 218 4.88 -12.29 0.53
C PRO A 218 6.38 -12.57 0.70
N ASP A 219 7.16 -11.52 0.93
CA ASP A 219 8.52 -11.64 1.48
C ASP A 219 8.45 -11.67 3.02
N GLU A 220 9.52 -12.12 3.68
CA GLU A 220 9.54 -12.18 5.15
C GLU A 220 9.24 -10.82 5.79
N VAL A 221 9.81 -9.75 5.23
CA VAL A 221 9.65 -8.40 5.78
C VAL A 221 8.20 -7.93 5.68
N ARG A 222 7.51 -8.16 4.57
CA ARG A 222 6.09 -7.79 4.39
C ARG A 222 5.19 -8.65 5.22
N LYS A 223 5.46 -9.95 5.37
CA LYS A 223 4.74 -10.79 6.31
C LYS A 223 4.81 -10.21 7.72
N LEU A 224 6.01 -9.81 8.16
CA LEU A 224 6.20 -9.12 9.45
C LEU A 224 5.45 -7.78 9.50
N VAL A 225 5.51 -6.96 8.45
CA VAL A 225 4.81 -5.66 8.41
C VAL A 225 3.29 -5.84 8.44
N TYR A 226 2.74 -6.81 7.72
CA TYR A 226 1.31 -7.11 7.76
C TYR A 226 0.90 -7.65 9.13
N THR A 227 1.71 -8.54 9.69
CA THR A 227 1.54 -9.08 11.05
C THR A 227 1.50 -7.97 12.08
N LEU A 228 2.46 -7.06 12.02
CA LEU A 228 2.51 -5.90 12.88
C LEU A 228 1.25 -5.05 12.76
N ARG A 229 0.74 -4.81 11.54
CA ARG A 229 -0.42 -3.95 11.33
C ARG A 229 -1.71 -4.51 11.92
N TYR A 230 -1.96 -5.81 11.76
CA TYR A 230 -3.17 -6.41 12.33
C TYR A 230 -3.05 -6.62 13.84
N THR A 231 -1.86 -6.99 14.35
CA THR A 231 -1.61 -7.12 15.80
C THR A 231 -1.64 -5.76 16.52
N ASP A 232 -1.06 -4.70 15.95
CA ASP A 232 -1.16 -3.34 16.51
C ASP A 232 -2.61 -2.85 16.54
N ALA A 233 -3.40 -3.20 15.52
CA ALA A 233 -4.81 -2.87 15.49
C ALA A 233 -5.59 -3.66 16.56
N SER A 234 -5.26 -4.94 16.76
CA SER A 234 -5.79 -5.79 17.83
C SER A 234 -5.47 -5.21 19.21
N VAL A 235 -4.20 -4.93 19.50
CA VAL A 235 -3.73 -4.32 20.75
C VAL A 235 -4.40 -2.98 21.01
N ARG A 236 -4.60 -2.15 19.97
CA ARG A 236 -5.29 -0.87 20.10
C ARG A 236 -6.76 -1.05 20.51
N GLU A 237 -7.42 -2.06 19.95
CA GLU A 237 -8.81 -2.38 20.30
C GLU A 237 -8.91 -2.95 21.71
N LEU A 238 -7.98 -3.82 22.12
CA LEU A 238 -7.85 -4.30 23.49
C LEU A 238 -7.67 -3.16 24.49
N LYS A 239 -6.76 -2.22 24.20
CA LYS A 239 -6.54 -1.03 25.04
C LYS A 239 -7.79 -0.17 25.16
N ARG A 240 -8.61 -0.09 24.10
CA ARG A 240 -9.88 0.65 24.12
C ARG A 240 -10.95 -0.03 24.96
N ARG A 241 -11.07 -1.37 24.89
CA ARG A 241 -12.12 -2.13 25.57
C ARG A 241 -11.79 -2.46 27.03
N TYR A 242 -10.54 -2.79 27.32
CA TYR A 242 -10.11 -3.37 28.60
C TYR A 242 -9.12 -2.48 29.36
N GLY A 243 -8.81 -1.30 28.82
CA GLY A 243 -7.96 -0.29 29.44
C GLY A 243 -6.52 -0.28 28.92
N TYR A 244 -5.88 0.88 29.04
CA TYR A 244 -4.55 1.13 28.47
C TYR A 244 -3.41 0.39 29.18
N ARG A 245 -3.55 0.13 30.48
CA ARG A 245 -2.53 -0.54 31.30
C ARG A 245 -2.60 -2.05 31.05
N THR A 246 -1.66 -2.56 30.27
CA THR A 246 -1.55 -3.99 29.93
C THR A 246 -1.35 -4.86 31.16
N GLU A 247 -0.70 -4.32 32.20
CA GLU A 247 -0.56 -4.98 33.49
C GLU A 247 -1.90 -5.35 34.12
N ARG A 248 -2.99 -4.61 33.87
CA ARG A 248 -4.31 -4.91 34.46
C ARG A 248 -5.18 -5.83 33.61
N TRP A 249 -4.67 -6.29 32.47
CA TRP A 249 -5.46 -7.11 31.55
C TRP A 249 -5.87 -8.45 32.15
N TYR A 250 -5.09 -9.00 33.10
CA TYR A 250 -5.50 -10.21 33.83
C TYR A 250 -6.81 -10.04 34.61
N ALA A 251 -7.19 -8.80 34.97
CA ALA A 251 -8.41 -8.50 35.71
C ALA A 251 -9.55 -8.00 34.82
N THR A 252 -9.24 -7.43 33.64
CA THR A 252 -10.23 -6.79 32.77
C THR A 252 -10.58 -7.60 31.53
N VAL A 253 -9.67 -8.44 31.03
CA VAL A 253 -9.89 -9.29 29.86
C VAL A 253 -10.50 -10.62 30.33
N PRO A 254 -11.57 -11.13 29.68
CA PRO A 254 -12.11 -12.45 29.98
C PRO A 254 -11.05 -13.55 29.83
N GLU A 255 -11.01 -14.53 30.73
CA GLU A 255 -9.96 -15.57 30.78
C GLU A 255 -9.74 -16.28 29.43
N GLY A 256 -10.82 -16.60 28.72
CA GLY A 256 -10.74 -17.25 27.39
C GLY A 256 -10.14 -16.39 26.28
N LYS A 257 -9.87 -15.10 26.51
CA LYS A 257 -9.24 -14.17 25.55
C LYS A 257 -7.93 -13.59 26.04
N LEU A 258 -7.55 -13.83 27.30
CA LEU A 258 -6.36 -13.26 27.91
C LEU A 258 -5.09 -13.76 27.20
N PHE A 259 -5.04 -15.04 26.87
CA PHE A 259 -3.89 -15.64 26.17
C PHE A 259 -3.68 -14.99 24.80
N ASP A 260 -4.74 -14.86 24.00
CA ASP A 260 -4.65 -14.20 22.70
C ASP A 260 -4.25 -12.73 22.83
N ALA A 261 -4.75 -12.03 23.86
CA ALA A 261 -4.43 -10.64 24.11
C ALA A 261 -2.95 -10.42 24.44
N VAL A 262 -2.38 -11.29 25.28
CA VAL A 262 -0.95 -11.29 25.61
C VAL A 262 -0.13 -11.67 24.38
N ARG A 263 -0.54 -12.70 23.63
CA ARG A 263 0.14 -13.14 22.39
C ARG A 263 0.24 -12.00 21.38
N ASP A 264 -0.85 -11.30 21.09
CA ASP A 264 -0.86 -10.21 20.11
C ASP A 264 0.02 -9.04 20.56
N LEU A 265 0.03 -8.72 21.87
CA LEU A 265 0.90 -7.71 22.45
C LEU A 265 2.38 -8.07 22.30
N GLU A 266 2.75 -9.28 22.70
CA GLU A 266 4.13 -9.76 22.60
C GLU A 266 4.58 -9.85 21.14
N THR A 267 3.70 -10.33 20.24
CA THR A 267 4.00 -10.44 18.81
C THR A 267 4.27 -9.06 18.20
N SER A 268 3.42 -8.07 18.50
CA SER A 268 3.65 -6.68 18.08
C SER A 268 5.00 -6.16 18.58
N GLN A 269 5.30 -6.33 19.87
CA GLN A 269 6.57 -5.87 20.46
C GLN A 269 7.79 -6.55 19.84
N ARG A 270 7.76 -7.87 19.68
CA ARG A 270 8.85 -8.64 19.06
C ARG A 270 9.11 -8.18 17.63
N ILE A 271 8.04 -7.93 16.86
CA ILE A 271 8.18 -7.48 15.47
C ILE A 271 8.68 -6.03 15.40
N HIS A 272 8.24 -5.14 16.29
CA HIS A 272 8.81 -3.78 16.42
C HIS A 272 10.32 -3.84 16.66
N VAL A 273 10.79 -4.71 17.56
CA VAL A 273 12.22 -4.91 17.83
C VAL A 273 12.94 -5.47 16.60
N ALA A 274 12.38 -6.49 15.94
CA ALA A 274 12.98 -7.11 14.77
C ALA A 274 13.10 -6.12 13.58
N LEU A 275 12.08 -5.31 13.34
CA LEU A 275 12.09 -4.28 12.29
C LEU A 275 13.03 -3.12 12.64
N GLY A 276 13.06 -2.70 13.91
CA GLY A 276 13.99 -1.68 14.40
C GLY A 276 15.45 -2.08 14.20
N ARG A 277 15.80 -3.34 14.55
CA ARG A 277 17.15 -3.88 14.31
C ARG A 277 17.49 -3.95 12.82
N ARG A 278 16.56 -4.37 11.96
CA ARG A 278 16.79 -4.43 10.50
C ARG A 278 16.95 -3.03 9.88
N SER A 279 16.27 -2.01 10.41
CA SER A 279 16.41 -0.63 9.92
C SER A 279 17.75 0.04 10.24
N LEU A 280 18.50 -0.51 11.20
CA LEU A 280 19.84 -0.01 11.59
C LEU A 280 20.97 -0.71 10.81
N VAL A 281 20.67 -1.78 10.07
CA VAL A 281 21.65 -2.61 9.35
C VAL A 281 21.54 -2.42 7.82
N SER A 282 20.55 -1.66 7.34
CA SER A 282 20.35 -1.29 5.93
C SER A 282 20.68 0.17 5.68
#